data_AF-A0A7X7Z284-F1
#
_entry.id   AF-A0A7X7Z284-F1
#
_cell.length_a   1.000
_cell.length_b   1.000
_cell.length_c   1.000
_cell.angle_alpha   90.00
_cell.angle_beta   90.00
_cell.angle_gamma   90.00
#
_symmetry.space_group_name_H-M   'P 1'
#
loop_
_entity.id
_entity.type
_entity.pdbx_description
1 polymer ?
#
loop_
_entity_poly.entity_id
_entity_poly.type
_entity_poly.pdbx_seq_one_letter_code
_entity_poly.pdbx_strand_id
1 'polypeptide(L)'
;MGLFGGSKVKKLAENKKLDDLIPFLYDKSAETVQEAREAFLKLAQSFSFALISPKAMQEIEKFAKSPDSRSSVKAWQILLKNNDLKWMPDMVRFLESGNDPVMTEIAMRYFDDVRAKDPDRVRNSLSGSEKIHEMIEKDLSGEITLENFNVQRAYRFVELFNYWDRGEIADKTLYVLQSQQPRPQDRALHTMLMDAMVRMRPEAMAKMLIADWEKNFATAGVSEQMVERFKDIGKKALPLLKQYVVDWRNNIESSQRKATTRDEKYEVSRWAIFLIGELAYMNDQDIMDWLFEVSIDTKLAETGAHRKNAKEALEKIRVREVVQSA
;
A
#
# COMPACT_ATOMS: atom_id res chain seq x y z
N MET A 1 0.14 34.74 -12.30
CA MET A 1 0.66 33.42 -12.75
C MET A 1 2.15 33.26 -12.40
N GLY A 2 2.55 33.06 -11.13
CA GLY A 2 3.97 33.23 -10.77
C GLY A 2 4.59 32.31 -9.72
N LEU A 3 3.89 31.31 -9.17
CA LEU A 3 4.41 30.56 -8.01
C LEU A 3 4.76 29.08 -8.26
N PHE A 4 4.41 28.51 -9.42
CA PHE A 4 4.70 27.10 -9.75
C PHE A 4 5.97 26.88 -10.61
N GLY A 5 6.62 27.95 -11.08
CA GLY A 5 7.84 27.88 -11.87
C GLY A 5 9.12 27.69 -11.05
N GLY A 6 9.17 28.26 -9.83
CA GLY A 6 10.39 28.32 -9.02
C GLY A 6 10.88 26.96 -8.52
N SER A 7 9.97 26.06 -8.12
CA SER A 7 10.36 24.72 -7.63
C SER A 7 10.81 23.80 -8.76
N LYS A 8 10.15 23.85 -9.93
CA LYS A 8 10.55 23.09 -11.12
C LYS A 8 11.92 23.53 -11.63
N VAL A 9 12.21 24.83 -11.64
CA VAL A 9 13.50 25.38 -12.09
C VAL A 9 14.63 25.03 -11.10
N LYS A 10 14.40 25.13 -9.78
CA LYS A 10 15.37 24.66 -8.77
C LYS A 10 15.67 23.17 -8.92
N LYS A 11 14.63 22.34 -9.06
CA LYS A 11 14.74 20.89 -9.25
C LYS A 11 15.50 20.53 -10.53
N LEU A 12 15.29 21.27 -11.62
CA LEU A 12 16.01 21.06 -12.88
C LEU A 12 17.51 21.38 -12.73
N ALA A 13 17.83 22.45 -12.01
CA ALA A 13 19.20 22.86 -11.73
C ALA A 13 19.93 21.89 -10.79
N GLU A 14 19.25 21.35 -9.79
CA GLU A 14 19.77 20.30 -8.89
C GLU A 14 20.04 18.99 -9.65
N ASN A 15 19.12 18.56 -10.52
CA ASN A 15 19.30 17.39 -11.38
C ASN A 15 20.50 17.55 -12.32
N LYS A 16 20.70 18.75 -12.88
CA LYS A 16 21.83 19.04 -13.77
C LYS A 16 23.17 19.02 -13.02
N LYS A 17 23.22 19.57 -11.80
CA LYS A 17 24.41 19.48 -10.92
C LYS A 17 24.77 18.04 -10.57
N LEU A 18 23.77 17.18 -10.41
CA LEU A 18 23.98 15.73 -10.27
C LEU A 18 24.62 15.15 -11.52
N ASP A 19 24.09 15.45 -12.70
CA ASP A 19 24.61 14.96 -13.98
C ASP A 19 26.06 15.40 -14.22
N ASP A 20 26.41 16.62 -13.81
CA ASP A 20 27.76 17.17 -13.95
C ASP A 20 28.79 16.47 -13.04
N LEU A 21 28.37 15.88 -11.91
CA LEU A 21 29.22 15.13 -10.99
C LEU A 21 29.45 13.67 -11.43
N ILE A 22 28.61 13.14 -12.32
CA ILE A 22 28.64 11.73 -12.75
C ILE A 22 29.99 11.32 -13.36
N PRO A 23 30.59 12.06 -14.31
CA PRO A 23 31.85 11.65 -14.94
C PRO A 23 33.01 11.52 -13.96
N PHE A 24 33.04 12.38 -12.93
CA PHE A 24 34.10 12.42 -11.91
C PHE A 24 34.06 11.22 -10.95
N LEU A 25 32.90 10.57 -10.82
CA LEU A 25 32.75 9.34 -10.05
C LEU A 25 33.23 8.08 -10.79
N TYR A 26 33.51 8.18 -12.10
CA TYR A 26 34.13 7.13 -12.90
C TYR A 26 35.65 7.30 -13.07
N ASP A 27 36.21 8.36 -12.50
CA ASP A 27 37.65 8.58 -12.44
C ASP A 27 38.32 7.58 -11.48
N LYS A 28 39.56 7.18 -11.79
CA LYS A 28 40.37 6.29 -10.94
C LYS A 28 41.22 7.07 -9.94
N SER A 29 41.28 8.40 -10.03
CA SER A 29 42.02 9.22 -9.08
C SER A 29 41.26 9.30 -7.75
N ALA A 30 41.95 9.01 -6.64
CA ALA A 30 41.34 9.00 -5.31
C ALA A 30 40.84 10.39 -4.88
N GLU A 31 41.49 11.45 -5.36
CA GLU A 31 41.20 12.85 -5.01
C GLU A 31 39.93 13.35 -5.71
N THR A 32 39.79 13.12 -7.02
CA THR A 32 38.58 13.49 -7.79
C THR A 32 37.35 12.70 -7.34
N VAL A 33 37.54 11.44 -6.96
CA VAL A 33 36.48 10.62 -6.36
C VAL A 33 36.03 11.17 -5.01
N GLN A 34 36.97 11.62 -4.16
CA GLN A 34 36.66 12.20 -2.85
C GLN A 34 35.94 13.55 -2.97
N GLU A 35 36.39 14.43 -3.85
CA GLU A 35 35.72 15.72 -4.10
C GLU A 35 34.31 15.53 -4.68
N ALA A 36 34.15 14.59 -5.62
CA ALA A 36 32.85 14.25 -6.17
C ALA A 36 31.91 13.69 -5.09
N ARG A 37 32.41 12.89 -4.15
CA ARG A 37 31.65 12.37 -3.00
C ARG A 37 31.20 13.48 -2.03
N GLU A 38 32.07 14.43 -1.73
CA GLU A 38 31.75 15.54 -0.82
C GLU A 38 30.77 16.53 -1.44
N ALA A 39 30.95 16.88 -2.71
CA ALA A 39 30.00 17.70 -3.46
C ALA A 39 28.64 16.99 -3.57
N PHE A 40 28.66 15.68 -3.78
CA PHE A 40 27.47 14.84 -3.80
C PHE A 40 26.76 14.77 -2.45
N LEU A 41 27.48 14.60 -1.32
CA LEU A 41 26.90 14.60 0.03
C LEU A 41 26.22 15.92 0.36
N LYS A 42 26.86 17.05 0.01
CA LYS A 42 26.25 18.38 0.19
C LYS A 42 24.99 18.54 -0.66
N LEU A 43 25.00 18.03 -1.88
CA LEU A 43 23.84 18.09 -2.77
C LEU A 43 22.71 17.18 -2.26
N ALA A 44 23.04 15.95 -1.83
CA ALA A 44 22.13 15.05 -1.14
C ALA A 44 21.48 15.84 0.01
N GLN A 45 22.27 16.33 0.98
CA GLN A 45 21.85 17.14 2.14
C GLN A 45 20.97 18.36 1.81
N SER A 46 20.99 18.86 0.57
CA SER A 46 20.18 20.00 0.10
C SER A 46 18.80 19.64 -0.47
N PHE A 47 18.55 18.37 -0.83
CA PHE A 47 17.21 17.95 -1.26
C PHE A 47 16.23 18.02 -0.08
N SER A 48 14.97 18.37 -0.34
CA SER A 48 13.94 18.38 0.72
C SER A 48 13.65 16.94 1.17
N PHE A 49 14.34 16.52 2.24
CA PHE A 49 14.25 15.21 2.88
C PHE A 49 13.02 15.03 3.76
N ALA A 50 11.83 15.27 3.23
CA ALA A 50 10.64 14.83 3.94
C ALA A 50 10.55 13.27 4.05
N LEU A 51 11.41 12.52 3.36
CA LEU A 51 11.24 11.07 3.12
C LEU A 51 12.40 10.17 3.58
N ILE A 52 13.57 10.71 3.94
CA ILE A 52 14.70 9.88 4.37
C ILE A 52 14.77 9.91 5.89
N SER A 53 14.44 8.78 6.52
CA SER A 53 14.59 8.61 7.97
C SER A 53 16.03 8.93 8.42
N PRO A 54 16.26 9.44 9.65
CA PRO A 54 17.61 9.72 10.16
C PRO A 54 18.58 8.54 10.04
N LYS A 55 18.07 7.31 10.17
CA LYS A 55 18.83 6.07 9.98
C LYS A 55 19.27 5.88 8.53
N ALA A 56 18.40 6.17 7.56
CA ALA A 56 18.76 6.13 6.16
C ALA A 56 19.83 7.21 5.84
N MET A 57 19.74 8.41 6.43
CA MET A 57 20.77 9.44 6.27
C MET A 57 22.15 9.02 6.79
N GLN A 58 22.21 8.37 7.96
CA GLN A 58 23.48 7.85 8.50
C GLN A 58 24.10 6.78 7.60
N GLU A 59 23.28 5.93 6.97
CA GLU A 59 23.77 4.96 6.00
C GLU A 59 24.23 5.66 4.70
N ILE A 60 23.50 6.68 4.20
CA ILE A 60 23.94 7.54 3.09
C ILE A 60 25.36 8.10 3.36
N GLU A 61 25.58 8.61 4.58
CA GLU A 61 26.87 9.16 5.01
C GLU A 61 27.99 8.12 5.13
N LYS A 62 27.70 6.92 5.66
CA LYS A 62 28.67 5.81 5.70
C LYS A 62 29.04 5.33 4.30
N PHE A 63 28.06 5.24 3.40
CA PHE A 63 28.26 4.77 2.04
C PHE A 63 29.00 5.78 1.16
N ALA A 64 28.73 7.08 1.30
CA ALA A 64 29.51 8.11 0.62
C ALA A 64 31.00 8.08 0.99
N LYS A 65 31.33 7.49 2.15
CA LYS A 65 32.69 7.27 2.63
C LYS A 65 33.25 5.87 2.28
N SER A 66 32.45 4.99 1.68
CA SER A 66 32.87 3.62 1.33
C SER A 66 33.75 3.59 0.07
N PRO A 67 34.85 2.81 0.04
CA PRO A 67 35.77 2.77 -1.09
C PRO A 67 35.21 2.07 -2.36
N ASP A 68 34.06 1.39 -2.29
CA ASP A 68 33.55 0.58 -3.41
C ASP A 68 32.78 1.44 -4.45
N SER A 69 33.31 1.50 -5.69
CA SER A 69 33.26 2.72 -6.52
C SER A 69 32.36 2.69 -7.78
N ARG A 70 31.38 1.79 -7.91
CA ARG A 70 30.41 1.88 -9.04
C ARG A 70 28.95 1.56 -8.69
N SER A 71 28.72 0.53 -7.87
CA SER A 71 27.38 0.09 -7.51
C SER A 71 26.68 1.13 -6.63
N SER A 72 27.40 1.67 -5.64
CA SER A 72 26.93 2.75 -4.77
C SER A 72 26.49 3.97 -5.61
N VAL A 73 27.33 4.41 -6.56
CA VAL A 73 27.08 5.60 -7.42
C VAL A 73 25.79 5.47 -8.24
N LYS A 74 25.47 4.29 -8.77
CA LYS A 74 24.23 4.08 -9.53
C LYS A 74 22.99 4.16 -8.64
N ALA A 75 23.00 3.49 -7.49
CA ALA A 75 21.90 3.58 -6.52
C ALA A 75 21.68 5.03 -6.08
N TRP A 76 22.76 5.76 -5.85
CA TRP A 76 22.78 7.18 -5.53
C TRP A 76 22.15 8.07 -6.61
N GLN A 77 22.41 7.80 -7.89
CA GLN A 77 21.78 8.50 -9.02
C GLN A 77 20.26 8.29 -9.07
N ILE A 78 19.80 7.08 -8.75
CA ILE A 78 18.38 6.72 -8.75
C ILE A 78 17.65 7.41 -7.59
N LEU A 79 18.23 7.36 -6.38
CA LEU A 79 17.62 7.88 -5.16
C LEU A 79 17.45 9.41 -5.16
N LEU A 80 18.39 10.14 -5.77
CA LEU A 80 18.37 11.61 -5.74
C LEU A 80 17.59 12.25 -6.90
N LYS A 81 17.27 11.52 -7.98
CA LYS A 81 16.54 12.08 -9.13
C LYS A 81 15.01 12.23 -8.93
N ASN A 82 14.57 12.36 -7.67
CA ASN A 82 13.29 12.95 -7.25
C ASN A 82 12.02 12.40 -7.95
N ASN A 83 11.68 11.14 -7.69
CA ASN A 83 10.44 10.47 -8.13
C ASN A 83 10.23 10.50 -9.66
N ASP A 84 11.32 10.58 -10.44
CA ASP A 84 11.25 10.51 -11.91
C ASP A 84 11.28 9.03 -12.36
N LEU A 85 10.14 8.55 -12.86
CA LEU A 85 9.95 7.15 -13.26
C LEU A 85 10.91 6.67 -14.35
N LYS A 86 11.50 7.57 -15.14
CA LYS A 86 12.43 7.18 -16.21
C LYS A 86 13.68 6.44 -15.69
N TRP A 87 13.99 6.57 -14.40
CA TRP A 87 15.12 5.90 -13.74
C TRP A 87 14.74 4.58 -13.05
N MET A 88 13.46 4.20 -13.06
CA MET A 88 13.01 2.89 -12.56
C MET A 88 13.67 1.69 -13.22
N PRO A 89 13.92 1.66 -14.56
CA PRO A 89 14.65 0.55 -15.17
C PRO A 89 16.09 0.40 -14.65
N ASP A 90 16.74 1.52 -14.32
CA ASP A 90 18.09 1.50 -13.74
C ASP A 90 18.06 1.01 -12.29
N MET A 91 17.01 1.37 -11.54
CA MET A 91 16.77 0.88 -10.18
C MET A 91 16.56 -0.61 -10.12
N VAL A 92 15.70 -1.15 -10.99
CA VAL A 92 15.48 -2.59 -11.11
C VAL A 92 16.79 -3.30 -11.41
N ARG A 93 17.55 -2.85 -12.42
CA ARG A 93 18.85 -3.43 -12.76
C ARG A 93 19.86 -3.33 -11.62
N PHE A 94 19.87 -2.23 -10.89
CA PHE A 94 20.69 -2.08 -9.68
C PHE A 94 20.29 -3.13 -8.63
N LEU A 95 19.01 -3.28 -8.37
CA LEU A 95 18.50 -4.23 -7.37
C LEU A 95 18.70 -5.69 -7.77
N GLU A 96 18.71 -6.00 -9.06
CA GLU A 96 18.99 -7.34 -9.58
C GLU A 96 20.47 -7.71 -9.47
N SER A 97 21.36 -6.73 -9.66
CA SER A 97 22.82 -6.89 -9.62
C SER A 97 23.42 -6.66 -8.23
N GLY A 98 22.68 -5.98 -7.35
CA GLY A 98 23.10 -5.62 -6.00
C GLY A 98 23.14 -6.83 -5.08
N ASN A 99 24.32 -7.14 -4.57
CA ASN A 99 24.52 -8.06 -3.44
C ASN A 99 24.57 -7.33 -2.09
N ASP A 100 24.50 -5.99 -2.10
CA ASP A 100 24.51 -5.18 -0.89
C ASP A 100 23.10 -5.09 -0.28
N PRO A 101 22.85 -5.68 0.90
CA PRO A 101 21.54 -5.71 1.51
C PRO A 101 21.04 -4.31 1.91
N VAL A 102 21.94 -3.40 2.29
CA VAL A 102 21.57 -2.07 2.79
C VAL A 102 21.17 -1.16 1.64
N MET A 103 21.94 -1.15 0.55
CA MET A 103 21.57 -0.39 -0.64
C MET A 103 20.30 -0.92 -1.30
N THR A 104 20.09 -2.23 -1.21
CA THR A 104 18.83 -2.86 -1.62
C THR A 104 17.67 -2.32 -0.77
N GLU A 105 17.82 -2.24 0.55
CA GLU A 105 16.80 -1.68 1.44
C GLU A 105 16.47 -0.22 1.12
N ILE A 106 17.49 0.62 0.88
CA ILE A 106 17.28 2.04 0.57
C ILE A 106 16.55 2.21 -0.78
N ALA A 107 16.95 1.48 -1.82
CA ALA A 107 16.28 1.51 -3.11
C ALA A 107 14.84 0.97 -3.05
N MET A 108 14.59 -0.07 -2.23
CA MET A 108 13.24 -0.58 -1.96
C MET A 108 12.36 0.47 -1.25
N ARG A 109 12.90 1.22 -0.27
CA ARG A 109 12.15 2.29 0.41
C ARG A 109 11.82 3.45 -0.54
N TYR A 110 12.77 3.84 -1.39
CA TYR A 110 12.51 4.86 -2.40
C TYR A 110 11.42 4.45 -3.39
N PHE A 111 11.41 3.18 -3.79
CA PHE A 111 10.31 2.64 -4.59
C PHE A 111 8.96 2.78 -3.88
N ASP A 112 8.90 2.39 -2.60
CA ASP A 112 7.68 2.51 -1.78
C ASP A 112 7.16 3.96 -1.75
N ASP A 113 8.05 4.94 -1.64
CA ASP A 113 7.71 6.37 -1.61
C ASP A 113 7.23 6.92 -2.96
N VAL A 114 7.85 6.49 -4.07
CA VAL A 114 7.42 6.87 -5.43
C VAL A 114 6.02 6.31 -5.70
N ARG A 115 5.81 5.05 -5.32
CA ARG A 115 4.54 4.34 -5.45
C ARG A 115 3.43 4.95 -4.60
N ALA A 116 3.71 5.32 -3.34
CA ALA A 116 2.72 5.93 -2.46
C ALA A 116 2.15 7.26 -3.00
N LYS A 117 2.91 7.96 -3.85
CA LYS A 117 2.46 9.22 -4.46
C LYS A 117 1.56 9.02 -5.67
N ASP A 118 1.85 8.02 -6.50
CA ASP A 118 1.14 7.79 -7.75
C ASP A 118 1.24 6.31 -8.16
N PRO A 119 0.43 5.43 -7.53
CA PRO A 119 0.52 3.99 -7.74
C PRO A 119 0.12 3.58 -9.17
N ASP A 120 -0.81 4.30 -9.80
CA ASP A 120 -1.27 4.01 -11.16
C ASP A 120 -0.19 4.28 -12.20
N ARG A 121 0.64 5.30 -12.00
CA ARG A 121 1.75 5.63 -12.90
C ARG A 121 2.92 4.65 -12.79
N VAL A 122 3.09 4.02 -11.63
CA VAL A 122 4.10 2.98 -11.40
C VAL A 122 3.67 1.65 -12.01
N ARG A 123 2.36 1.36 -11.98
CA ARG A 123 1.82 0.09 -12.46
C ARG A 123 2.18 -0.14 -13.93
N ASN A 124 2.71 -1.32 -14.22
CA ASN A 124 3.02 -1.77 -15.59
C ASN A 124 3.97 -0.82 -16.34
N SER A 125 4.74 -0.02 -15.61
CA SER A 125 5.66 0.95 -16.21
C SER A 125 6.92 0.30 -16.78
N LEU A 126 7.18 -0.97 -16.45
CA LEU A 126 8.36 -1.71 -16.91
C LEU A 126 7.99 -3.09 -17.46
N SER A 127 8.84 -3.59 -18.37
CA SER A 127 8.85 -4.99 -18.78
C SER A 127 9.44 -5.86 -17.67
N GLY A 128 8.80 -6.99 -17.41
CA GLY A 128 9.22 -7.98 -16.43
C GLY A 128 10.64 -8.49 -16.64
N SER A 129 11.42 -8.52 -15.56
CA SER A 129 12.72 -9.18 -15.55
C SER A 129 12.59 -10.68 -15.35
N GLU A 130 13.37 -11.45 -16.12
CA GLU A 130 13.42 -12.91 -16.04
C GLU A 130 13.88 -13.39 -14.65
N LYS A 131 14.86 -12.72 -14.05
CA LYS A 131 15.35 -13.07 -12.70
C LYS A 131 14.30 -12.83 -11.62
N ILE A 132 13.52 -11.75 -11.73
CA ILE A 132 12.43 -11.46 -10.79
C ILE A 132 11.28 -12.45 -11.01
N HIS A 133 11.01 -12.79 -12.27
CA HIS A 133 10.02 -13.78 -12.63
C HIS A 133 10.35 -15.15 -12.01
N GLU A 134 11.57 -15.64 -12.20
CA GLU A 134 12.01 -16.92 -11.64
C GLU A 134 11.89 -16.98 -10.12
N MET A 135 12.18 -15.88 -9.40
CA MET A 135 12.05 -15.86 -7.94
C MET A 135 10.60 -15.96 -7.48
N ILE A 136 9.67 -15.40 -8.25
CA ILE A 136 8.22 -15.53 -7.98
C ILE A 136 7.78 -16.95 -8.30
N GLU A 137 8.16 -17.50 -9.45
CA GLU A 137 7.82 -18.88 -9.84
C GLU A 137 8.33 -19.92 -8.83
N LYS A 138 9.55 -19.74 -8.31
CA LYS A 138 10.10 -20.60 -7.25
C LYS A 138 9.34 -20.49 -5.93
N ASP A 139 8.78 -19.32 -5.62
CA ASP A 139 7.90 -19.16 -4.45
C ASP A 139 6.51 -19.78 -4.68
N LEU A 140 5.98 -19.68 -5.91
CA LEU A 140 4.74 -20.32 -6.32
C LEU A 140 4.86 -21.85 -6.29
N SER A 141 5.98 -22.42 -6.75
CA SER A 141 6.26 -23.86 -6.70
C SER A 141 6.57 -24.39 -5.29
N GLY A 142 6.84 -23.49 -4.33
CA GLY A 142 7.18 -23.84 -2.95
C GLY A 142 8.64 -24.23 -2.73
N GLU A 143 9.51 -24.04 -3.73
CA GLU A 143 10.96 -24.26 -3.61
C GLU A 143 11.62 -23.26 -2.66
N ILE A 144 11.11 -22.03 -2.62
CA ILE A 144 11.51 -20.96 -1.69
C ILE A 144 10.25 -20.32 -1.12
N THR A 145 10.39 -19.59 -0.01
CA THR A 145 9.27 -18.93 0.65
C THR A 145 9.43 -17.42 0.64
N LEU A 146 8.34 -16.69 0.87
CA LEU A 146 8.33 -15.24 1.08
C LEU A 146 9.22 -14.78 2.26
N GLU A 147 9.72 -15.68 3.10
CA GLU A 147 10.71 -15.32 4.12
C GLU A 147 12.09 -15.03 3.52
N ASN A 148 12.34 -15.51 2.30
CA ASN A 148 13.59 -15.27 1.58
C ASN A 148 13.64 -13.82 1.09
N PHE A 149 14.73 -13.12 1.43
CA PHE A 149 14.97 -11.73 1.04
C PHE A 149 14.85 -11.48 -0.48
N ASN A 150 15.29 -12.42 -1.32
CA ASN A 150 15.20 -12.27 -2.78
C ASN A 150 13.76 -12.39 -3.28
N VAL A 151 12.92 -13.17 -2.60
CA VAL A 151 11.49 -13.32 -2.91
C VAL A 151 10.75 -12.07 -2.48
N GLN A 152 10.98 -11.58 -1.25
CA GLN A 152 10.43 -10.29 -0.80
C GLN A 152 10.79 -9.15 -1.75
N ARG A 153 12.05 -9.11 -2.19
CA ARG A 153 12.51 -8.17 -3.21
C ARG A 153 11.71 -8.35 -4.50
N ALA A 154 11.57 -9.57 -5.00
CA ALA A 154 10.82 -9.85 -6.23
C ALA A 154 9.36 -9.37 -6.15
N TYR A 155 8.65 -9.66 -5.04
CA TYR A 155 7.26 -9.22 -4.82
C TYR A 155 7.08 -7.70 -4.80
N ARG A 156 8.11 -6.92 -4.38
CA ARG A 156 8.08 -5.46 -4.48
C ARG A 156 8.02 -4.94 -5.92
N PHE A 157 8.56 -5.70 -6.87
CA PHE A 157 8.56 -5.31 -8.29
C PHE A 157 7.35 -5.85 -9.06
N VAL A 158 6.48 -6.64 -8.45
CA VAL A 158 5.32 -7.23 -9.12
C VAL A 158 4.31 -6.15 -9.53
N GLU A 159 4.29 -4.97 -8.88
CA GLU A 159 3.48 -3.84 -9.39
C GLU A 159 4.10 -3.16 -10.61
N LEU A 160 5.42 -3.17 -10.73
CA LEU A 160 6.13 -2.54 -11.86
C LEU A 160 5.99 -3.34 -13.16
N PHE A 161 6.03 -4.66 -13.03
CA PHE A 161 5.89 -5.60 -14.13
C PHE A 161 4.48 -6.11 -14.12
N ASN A 162 3.82 -6.30 -15.26
CA ASN A 162 2.42 -6.71 -15.31
C ASN A 162 2.14 -8.17 -14.85
N TYR A 163 2.73 -8.59 -13.73
CA TYR A 163 2.69 -9.92 -13.16
C TYR A 163 1.46 -10.11 -12.28
N TRP A 164 0.86 -9.05 -11.73
CA TRP A 164 -0.39 -9.19 -10.99
C TRP A 164 -1.59 -9.64 -11.81
N ASP A 165 -1.57 -9.40 -13.12
CA ASP A 165 -2.61 -9.90 -14.03
C ASP A 165 -2.57 -11.44 -14.13
N ARG A 166 -1.52 -12.09 -13.59
CA ARG A 166 -1.48 -13.55 -13.42
C ARG A 166 -2.21 -13.94 -12.14
N GLY A 167 -3.33 -14.67 -12.29
CA GLY A 167 -4.19 -15.07 -11.18
C GLY A 167 -3.46 -15.77 -10.03
N GLU A 168 -2.48 -16.63 -10.35
CA GLU A 168 -1.71 -17.42 -9.39
C GLU A 168 -0.90 -16.55 -8.40
N ILE A 169 -0.32 -15.45 -8.87
CA ILE A 169 0.48 -14.53 -8.03
C ILE A 169 -0.45 -13.78 -7.06
N ALA A 170 -1.61 -13.34 -7.55
CA ALA A 170 -2.62 -12.69 -6.71
C ALA A 170 -3.17 -13.66 -5.65
N ASP A 171 -3.46 -14.90 -6.02
CA ASP A 171 -3.98 -15.92 -5.11
C ASP A 171 -2.96 -16.33 -4.03
N LYS A 172 -1.69 -16.49 -4.40
CA LYS A 172 -0.60 -16.71 -3.43
C LYS A 172 -0.45 -15.52 -2.48
N THR A 173 -0.51 -14.30 -3.01
CA THR A 173 -0.39 -13.08 -2.18
C THR A 173 -1.53 -13.00 -1.17
N LEU A 174 -2.77 -13.28 -1.57
CA LEU A 174 -3.90 -13.37 -0.67
C LEU A 174 -3.68 -14.44 0.41
N TYR A 175 -3.18 -15.62 0.05
CA TYR A 175 -2.86 -16.67 1.01
C TYR A 175 -1.82 -16.21 2.05
N VAL A 176 -0.77 -15.52 1.63
CA VAL A 176 0.24 -14.96 2.56
C VAL A 176 -0.42 -13.96 3.52
N LEU A 177 -1.19 -13.01 2.98
CA LEU A 177 -1.87 -11.98 3.79
C LEU A 177 -2.84 -12.61 4.81
N GLN A 178 -3.41 -13.78 4.52
CA GLN A 178 -4.30 -14.53 5.41
C GLN A 178 -3.56 -15.34 6.48
N SER A 179 -2.42 -15.93 6.11
CA SER A 179 -1.79 -16.98 6.91
C SER A 179 -0.65 -16.48 7.80
N GLN A 180 -0.08 -15.29 7.51
CA GLN A 180 1.11 -14.80 8.19
C GLN A 180 0.87 -13.42 8.81
N GLN A 181 1.18 -13.28 10.11
CA GLN A 181 1.28 -11.95 10.70
C GLN A 181 2.54 -11.25 10.17
N PRO A 182 2.45 -9.99 9.71
CA PRO A 182 3.61 -9.26 9.22
C PRO A 182 4.61 -9.03 10.34
N ARG A 183 5.85 -9.49 10.13
CA ARG A 183 6.97 -9.11 11.01
C ARG A 183 7.19 -7.59 10.94
N PRO A 184 7.71 -6.95 12.00
CA PRO A 184 7.93 -5.50 12.00
C PRO A 184 8.76 -4.99 10.80
N GLN A 185 9.78 -5.75 10.38
CA GLN A 185 10.60 -5.40 9.21
C GLN A 185 9.85 -5.53 7.86
N ASP A 186 8.79 -6.32 7.81
CA ASP A 186 8.06 -6.66 6.59
C ASP A 186 6.78 -5.82 6.41
N ARG A 187 6.48 -4.91 7.36
CA ARG A 187 5.24 -4.11 7.35
C ARG A 187 5.05 -3.31 6.07
N ALA A 188 6.12 -2.69 5.53
CA ALA A 188 6.04 -1.92 4.30
C ALA A 188 5.66 -2.80 3.09
N LEU A 189 6.26 -3.99 2.98
CA LEU A 189 5.91 -4.98 1.96
C LEU A 189 4.47 -5.43 2.14
N HIS A 190 4.05 -5.74 3.35
CA HIS A 190 2.68 -6.18 3.63
C HIS A 190 1.65 -5.11 3.26
N THR A 191 1.88 -3.84 3.64
CA THR A 191 1.02 -2.72 3.21
C THR A 191 0.99 -2.60 1.69
N MET A 192 2.14 -2.72 1.03
CA MET A 192 2.22 -2.67 -0.43
C MET A 192 1.37 -3.76 -1.09
N LEU A 193 1.50 -5.01 -0.62
CA LEU A 193 0.73 -6.15 -1.11
C LEU A 193 -0.77 -5.99 -0.85
N MET A 194 -1.14 -5.45 0.31
CA MET A 194 -2.54 -5.12 0.64
C MET A 194 -3.10 -4.11 -0.36
N ASP A 195 -2.42 -2.98 -0.58
CA ASP A 195 -2.87 -1.94 -1.53
C ASP A 195 -3.01 -2.49 -2.95
N ALA A 196 -2.09 -3.36 -3.37
CA ALA A 196 -2.15 -4.05 -4.65
C ALA A 196 -3.43 -4.89 -4.75
N MET A 197 -3.66 -5.77 -3.77
CA MET A 197 -4.80 -6.68 -3.76
C MET A 197 -6.12 -5.94 -3.65
N VAL A 198 -6.17 -4.84 -2.89
CA VAL A 198 -7.33 -3.95 -2.81
C VAL A 198 -7.75 -3.45 -4.20
N ARG A 199 -6.79 -3.07 -5.04
CA ARG A 199 -7.09 -2.60 -6.40
C ARG A 199 -7.57 -3.73 -7.32
N MET A 200 -6.93 -4.90 -7.24
CA MET A 200 -7.02 -5.95 -8.25
C MET A 200 -7.99 -7.07 -7.91
N ARG A 201 -8.10 -7.40 -6.63
CA ARG A 201 -9.00 -8.43 -6.07
C ARG A 201 -9.82 -7.86 -4.90
N PRO A 202 -10.52 -6.73 -5.08
CA PRO A 202 -11.26 -6.04 -4.02
C PRO A 202 -12.27 -6.95 -3.32
N GLU A 203 -12.92 -7.84 -4.07
CA GLU A 203 -13.88 -8.79 -3.51
C GLU A 203 -13.22 -9.85 -2.62
N ALA A 204 -12.09 -10.40 -3.05
CA ALA A 204 -11.36 -11.39 -2.26
C ALA A 204 -10.78 -10.74 -0.99
N MET A 205 -10.29 -9.51 -1.11
CA MET A 205 -9.84 -8.70 0.03
C MET A 205 -10.97 -8.41 1.02
N ALA A 206 -12.13 -8.00 0.54
CA ALA A 206 -13.27 -7.74 1.42
C ALA A 206 -13.71 -9.02 2.16
N LYS A 207 -13.77 -10.17 1.47
CA LYS A 207 -14.06 -11.48 2.11
C LYS A 207 -13.02 -11.85 3.16
N MET A 208 -11.74 -11.65 2.86
CA MET A 208 -10.63 -11.88 3.79
C MET A 208 -10.76 -11.01 5.04
N LEU A 209 -11.01 -9.71 4.88
CA LEU A 209 -11.15 -8.78 6.00
C LEU A 209 -12.39 -9.10 6.86
N ILE A 210 -13.51 -9.52 6.26
CA ILE A 210 -14.68 -9.99 7.01
C ILE A 210 -14.30 -11.20 7.88
N ALA A 211 -13.63 -12.21 7.29
CA ALA A 211 -13.23 -13.41 8.02
C ALA A 211 -12.22 -13.11 9.15
N ASP A 212 -11.27 -12.22 8.90
CA ASP A 212 -10.32 -11.76 9.92
C ASP A 212 -11.02 -10.98 11.05
N TRP A 213 -12.04 -10.20 10.70
CA TRP A 213 -12.86 -9.49 11.68
C TRP A 213 -13.66 -10.45 12.56
N GLU A 214 -14.35 -11.43 11.98
CA GLU A 214 -15.09 -12.46 12.72
C GLU A 214 -14.17 -13.18 13.71
N LYS A 215 -12.97 -13.56 13.28
CA LYS A 215 -12.01 -14.30 14.12
C LYS A 215 -11.49 -13.47 15.30
N ASN A 216 -11.35 -12.15 15.12
CA ASN A 216 -10.65 -11.28 16.08
C ASN A 216 -11.56 -10.20 16.71
N PHE A 217 -12.90 -10.31 16.57
CA PHE A 217 -13.84 -9.26 16.98
C PHE A 217 -13.74 -8.86 18.47
N ALA A 218 -13.34 -9.79 19.34
CA ALA A 218 -13.20 -9.58 20.78
C ALA A 218 -11.90 -8.82 21.16
N THR A 219 -10.97 -8.64 20.22
CA THR A 219 -9.71 -7.92 20.46
C THR A 219 -9.93 -6.40 20.33
N ALA A 220 -9.46 -5.66 21.31
CA ALA A 220 -9.57 -4.20 21.32
C ALA A 220 -8.87 -3.58 20.08
N GLY A 221 -9.55 -2.63 19.43
CA GLY A 221 -9.04 -1.89 18.28
C GLY A 221 -9.16 -2.61 16.93
N VAL A 222 -9.64 -3.85 16.87
CA VAL A 222 -9.82 -4.58 15.59
C VAL A 222 -10.86 -3.90 14.71
N SER A 223 -12.00 -3.48 15.25
CA SER A 223 -13.03 -2.80 14.46
C SER A 223 -12.52 -1.52 13.79
N GLU A 224 -11.70 -0.72 14.49
CA GLU A 224 -11.09 0.49 13.92
C GLU A 224 -10.12 0.15 12.80
N GLN A 225 -9.28 -0.88 13.00
CA GLN A 225 -8.36 -1.37 11.97
C GLN A 225 -9.11 -1.88 10.73
N MET A 226 -10.22 -2.60 10.92
CA MET A 226 -11.04 -3.09 9.82
C MET A 226 -11.68 -1.93 9.05
N VAL A 227 -12.22 -0.94 9.75
CA VAL A 227 -12.79 0.26 9.12
C VAL A 227 -11.75 0.95 8.23
N GLU A 228 -10.53 1.17 8.71
CA GLU A 228 -9.48 1.79 7.90
C GLU A 228 -9.11 0.93 6.69
N ARG A 229 -8.94 -0.38 6.86
CA ARG A 229 -8.64 -1.29 5.73
C ARG A 229 -9.74 -1.36 4.68
N PHE A 230 -11.00 -1.27 5.09
CA PHE A 230 -12.12 -1.24 4.15
C PHE A 230 -12.26 0.10 3.42
N LYS A 231 -11.83 1.21 4.03
CA LYS A 231 -11.73 2.50 3.32
C LYS A 231 -10.78 2.42 2.14
N ASP A 232 -9.70 1.66 2.25
CA ASP A 232 -8.78 1.42 1.13
C ASP A 232 -9.48 0.69 -0.03
N ILE A 233 -10.37 -0.28 0.26
CA ILE A 233 -11.19 -0.96 -0.76
C ILE A 233 -12.24 -0.02 -1.37
N GLY A 234 -12.76 0.90 -0.56
CA GLY A 234 -13.75 1.87 -0.99
C GLY A 234 -15.06 1.19 -1.41
N LYS A 235 -15.71 1.78 -2.42
CA LYS A 235 -17.04 1.35 -2.89
C LYS A 235 -17.14 -0.11 -3.32
N LYS A 236 -16.03 -0.70 -3.77
CA LYS A 236 -16.02 -2.09 -4.23
C LYS A 236 -16.33 -3.07 -3.08
N ALA A 237 -16.21 -2.66 -1.82
CA ALA A 237 -16.60 -3.46 -0.66
C ALA A 237 -18.12 -3.45 -0.39
N LEU A 238 -18.86 -2.45 -0.87
CA LEU A 238 -20.27 -2.24 -0.51
C LEU A 238 -21.18 -3.45 -0.80
N PRO A 239 -21.11 -4.11 -1.98
CA PRO A 239 -21.97 -5.26 -2.25
C PRO A 239 -21.75 -6.41 -1.27
N LEU A 240 -20.50 -6.68 -0.89
CA LEU A 240 -20.14 -7.76 0.03
C LEU A 240 -20.54 -7.44 1.48
N LEU A 241 -20.33 -6.20 1.93
CA LEU A 241 -20.77 -5.77 3.26
C LEU A 241 -22.30 -5.84 3.37
N LYS A 242 -23.02 -5.39 2.33
CA LYS A 242 -24.49 -5.49 2.27
C LYS A 242 -24.95 -6.95 2.29
N GLN A 243 -24.35 -7.80 1.46
CA GLN A 243 -24.67 -9.23 1.41
C GLN A 243 -24.44 -9.90 2.77
N TYR A 244 -23.34 -9.60 3.44
CA TYR A 244 -23.02 -10.15 4.76
C TYR A 244 -24.11 -9.83 5.80
N VAL A 245 -24.56 -8.56 5.85
CA VAL A 245 -25.63 -8.14 6.77
C VAL A 245 -26.96 -8.84 6.43
N VAL A 246 -27.27 -8.99 5.14
CA VAL A 246 -28.48 -9.69 4.67
C VAL A 246 -28.44 -11.18 5.03
N ASP A 247 -27.33 -11.86 4.78
CA ASP A 247 -27.17 -13.28 5.08
C ASP A 247 -27.26 -13.55 6.59
N TRP A 248 -26.64 -12.69 7.39
CA TRP A 248 -26.73 -12.77 8.85
C TRP A 248 -28.17 -12.58 9.33
N ARG A 249 -28.90 -11.58 8.81
CA ARG A 249 -30.32 -11.38 9.10
C ARG A 249 -31.14 -12.62 8.74
N ASN A 250 -30.98 -13.16 7.53
CA ASN A 250 -31.70 -14.35 7.07
C ASN A 250 -31.41 -15.59 7.94
N ASN A 251 -30.18 -15.73 8.44
CA ASN A 251 -29.80 -16.80 9.36
C ASN A 251 -30.50 -16.67 10.71
N ILE A 252 -30.67 -15.46 11.25
CA ILE A 252 -31.45 -15.23 12.46
C ILE A 252 -32.92 -15.62 12.24
N GLU A 253 -33.50 -15.16 11.13
CA GLU A 253 -34.90 -15.41 10.79
C GLU A 253 -35.20 -16.89 10.61
N SER A 254 -34.34 -17.62 9.91
CA SER A 254 -34.51 -19.05 9.64
C SER A 254 -34.22 -19.94 10.86
N SER A 255 -33.29 -19.54 11.73
CA SER A 255 -32.90 -20.34 12.90
C SER A 255 -33.81 -20.14 14.12
N GLN A 256 -34.73 -19.16 14.09
CA GLN A 256 -35.53 -18.72 15.25
C GLN A 256 -34.68 -18.40 16.50
N ARG A 257 -33.36 -18.19 16.34
CA ARG A 257 -32.46 -17.85 17.43
C ARG A 257 -32.49 -16.36 17.68
N LYS A 258 -32.35 -15.97 18.94
CA LYS A 258 -32.13 -14.56 19.30
C LYS A 258 -30.71 -14.16 18.96
N ALA A 259 -30.54 -13.01 18.31
CA ALA A 259 -29.24 -12.39 18.13
C ALA A 259 -28.65 -12.05 19.50
N THR A 260 -27.40 -12.44 19.75
CA THR A 260 -26.72 -12.11 21.02
C THR A 260 -25.51 -11.22 20.74
N THR A 261 -25.24 -10.29 21.64
CA THR A 261 -24.06 -9.39 21.57
C THR A 261 -22.72 -10.12 21.76
N ARG A 262 -22.75 -11.44 21.97
CA ARG A 262 -21.57 -12.30 22.07
C ARG A 262 -21.30 -13.10 20.78
N ASP A 263 -22.17 -12.96 19.78
CA ASP A 263 -21.98 -13.59 18.47
C ASP A 263 -21.01 -12.73 17.64
N GLU A 264 -19.92 -13.34 17.17
CA GLU A 264 -18.95 -12.70 16.27
C GLU A 264 -19.64 -12.04 15.06
N LYS A 265 -20.63 -12.73 14.47
CA LYS A 265 -21.34 -12.25 13.29
C LYS A 265 -22.26 -11.08 13.59
N TYR A 266 -22.76 -11.00 14.84
CA TYR A 266 -23.53 -9.85 15.30
C TYR A 266 -22.67 -8.59 15.32
N GLU A 267 -21.46 -8.65 15.91
CA GLU A 267 -20.58 -7.47 15.97
C GLU A 267 -20.09 -7.06 14.58
N VAL A 268 -19.72 -8.03 13.74
CA VAL A 268 -19.28 -7.75 12.36
C VAL A 268 -20.42 -7.13 11.54
N SER A 269 -21.64 -7.67 11.62
CA SER A 269 -22.82 -7.11 10.92
C SER A 269 -23.12 -5.67 11.38
N ARG A 270 -23.07 -5.43 12.69
CA ARG A 270 -23.31 -4.10 13.29
C ARG A 270 -22.34 -3.06 12.74
N TRP A 271 -21.06 -3.40 12.69
CA TRP A 271 -20.02 -2.51 12.19
C TRP A 271 -20.02 -2.41 10.66
N ALA A 272 -20.40 -3.45 9.94
CA ALA A 272 -20.57 -3.42 8.49
C ALA A 272 -21.61 -2.35 8.07
N ILE A 273 -22.70 -2.20 8.81
CA ILE A 273 -23.69 -1.12 8.57
C ILE A 273 -23.06 0.27 8.72
N PHE A 274 -22.28 0.48 9.79
CA PHE A 274 -21.58 1.75 10.00
C PHE A 274 -20.62 2.05 8.84
N LEU A 275 -19.86 1.04 8.43
CA LEU A 275 -18.90 1.14 7.33
C LEU A 275 -19.58 1.37 5.98
N ILE A 276 -20.74 0.77 5.71
CA ILE A 276 -21.53 1.07 4.51
C ILE A 276 -21.85 2.57 4.44
N GLY A 277 -22.21 3.20 5.57
CA GLY A 277 -22.39 4.66 5.65
C GLY A 277 -21.12 5.47 5.40
N GLU A 278 -19.96 4.97 5.84
CA GLU A 278 -18.68 5.63 5.57
C GLU A 278 -18.33 5.61 4.08
N LEU A 279 -18.57 4.48 3.40
CA LEU A 279 -18.10 4.21 2.04
C LEU A 279 -19.08 4.64 0.94
N ALA A 280 -20.38 4.74 1.24
CA ALA A 280 -21.39 5.14 0.26
C ALA A 280 -21.21 6.61 -0.20
N TYR A 281 -21.51 6.86 -1.47
CA TYR A 281 -21.67 8.22 -1.97
C TYR A 281 -23.09 8.71 -1.73
N MET A 282 -23.21 10.04 -1.73
CA MET A 282 -24.45 10.80 -1.64
C MET A 282 -25.55 10.32 -2.59
N ASN A 283 -25.19 9.90 -3.80
CA ASN A 283 -26.15 9.50 -4.83
C ASN A 283 -26.45 7.99 -4.88
N ASP A 284 -25.96 7.19 -3.93
CA ASP A 284 -26.24 5.74 -3.89
C ASP A 284 -27.64 5.49 -3.32
N GLN A 285 -28.70 5.78 -4.09
CA GLN A 285 -30.09 5.63 -3.67
C GLN A 285 -30.40 4.22 -3.16
N ASP A 286 -29.91 3.18 -3.85
CA ASP A 286 -30.07 1.78 -3.45
C ASP A 286 -29.49 1.46 -2.06
N ILE A 287 -28.45 2.18 -1.64
CA ILE A 287 -27.84 2.04 -0.32
C ILE A 287 -28.62 2.83 0.72
N MET A 288 -29.09 4.04 0.39
CA MET A 288 -29.92 4.85 1.28
C MET A 288 -31.26 4.17 1.57
N ASP A 289 -31.93 3.62 0.56
CA ASP A 289 -33.18 2.89 0.72
C ASP A 289 -32.96 1.65 1.59
N TRP A 290 -31.89 0.90 1.34
CA TRP A 290 -31.53 -0.25 2.16
C TRP A 290 -31.21 0.11 3.63
N LEU A 291 -30.44 1.18 3.87
CA LEU A 291 -30.16 1.65 5.23
C LEU A 291 -31.44 2.13 5.93
N PHE A 292 -32.38 2.74 5.20
CA PHE A 292 -33.68 3.12 5.73
C PHE A 292 -34.47 1.89 6.18
N GLU A 293 -34.55 0.85 5.34
CA GLU A 293 -35.15 -0.44 5.70
C GLU A 293 -34.54 -1.02 6.97
N VAL A 294 -33.20 -1.07 7.06
CA VAL A 294 -32.48 -1.55 8.26
C VAL A 294 -32.78 -0.69 9.49
N SER A 295 -32.97 0.63 9.33
CA SER A 295 -33.24 1.55 10.44
C SER A 295 -34.61 1.36 11.10
N ILE A 296 -35.58 0.85 10.34
CA ILE A 296 -36.95 0.56 10.78
C ILE A 296 -37.19 -0.94 11.00
N ASP A 297 -36.22 -1.80 10.63
CA ASP A 297 -36.34 -3.25 10.75
C ASP A 297 -36.53 -3.68 12.21
N THR A 298 -37.73 -4.21 12.49
CA THR A 298 -38.13 -4.71 13.81
C THR A 298 -37.53 -6.08 14.14
N LYS A 299 -36.99 -6.80 13.16
CA LYS A 299 -36.34 -8.10 13.38
C LYS A 299 -34.90 -7.96 13.85
N LEU A 300 -34.24 -6.88 13.44
CA LEU A 300 -32.94 -6.44 13.98
C LEU A 300 -33.08 -5.68 15.32
N ALA A 301 -34.32 -5.43 15.77
CA ALA A 301 -34.64 -4.42 16.79
C ALA A 301 -34.41 -4.79 18.25
N GLU A 302 -34.22 -6.07 18.62
CA GLU A 302 -33.88 -6.40 20.02
C GLU A 302 -32.50 -5.86 20.43
N THR A 303 -31.66 -5.42 19.47
CA THR A 303 -30.25 -5.10 19.76
C THR A 303 -29.93 -3.61 19.79
N GLY A 304 -30.82 -2.75 19.28
CA GLY A 304 -30.71 -1.28 19.29
C GLY A 304 -29.59 -0.70 18.42
N ALA A 305 -28.42 -1.34 18.41
CA ALA A 305 -27.19 -0.82 17.83
C ALA A 305 -27.13 -0.91 16.30
N HIS A 306 -27.76 -1.93 15.68
CA HIS A 306 -27.90 -1.99 14.22
C HIS A 306 -28.72 -0.81 13.69
N ARG A 307 -29.88 -0.53 14.31
CA ARG A 307 -30.74 0.61 13.96
C ARG A 307 -30.05 1.95 14.22
N LYS A 308 -29.34 2.07 15.34
CA LYS A 308 -28.54 3.26 15.65
C LYS A 308 -27.48 3.50 14.56
N ASN A 309 -26.70 2.48 14.22
CA ASN A 309 -25.67 2.56 13.19
C ASN A 309 -26.28 2.88 11.81
N ALA A 310 -27.43 2.31 11.45
CA ALA A 310 -28.11 2.60 10.19
C ALA A 310 -28.59 4.06 10.12
N LYS A 311 -29.14 4.60 11.21
CA LYS A 311 -29.53 6.02 11.30
C LYS A 311 -28.30 6.94 11.20
N GLU A 312 -27.22 6.61 11.88
CA GLU A 312 -25.97 7.37 11.80
C GLU A 312 -25.35 7.32 10.39
N ALA A 313 -25.40 6.15 9.73
CA ALA A 313 -24.96 5.99 8.35
C ALA A 313 -25.78 6.85 7.39
N LEU A 314 -27.11 6.84 7.51
CA LEU A 314 -28.00 7.70 6.71
C LEU A 314 -27.70 9.19 6.90
N GLU A 315 -27.54 9.61 8.16
CA GLU A 315 -27.26 11.01 8.48
C GLU A 315 -25.92 11.46 7.89
N LYS A 316 -24.89 10.60 7.96
CA LYS A 316 -23.59 10.88 7.34
C LYS A 316 -23.69 11.07 5.83
N ILE A 317 -24.45 10.23 5.14
CA ILE A 317 -24.64 10.35 3.68
C ILE A 317 -25.37 11.66 3.35
N ARG A 318 -26.44 11.99 4.09
CA ARG A 318 -27.23 13.23 3.91
C ARG A 318 -26.44 14.51 4.19
N VAL A 319 -25.67 14.56 5.27
CA VAL A 319 -24.85 15.73 5.59
C VAL A 319 -23.84 16.03 4.48
N ARG A 320 -23.28 14.99 3.84
CA ARG A 320 -22.40 15.17 2.68
C ARG A 320 -23.14 15.84 1.51
N GLU A 321 -24.42 15.51 1.27
CA GLU A 321 -25.24 16.14 0.21
C GLU A 321 -25.38 17.65 0.42
N VAL A 322 -25.60 18.07 1.67
CA VAL A 322 -25.81 19.47 2.04
C VAL A 322 -24.53 20.30 1.89
N VAL A 323 -23.36 19.74 2.24
CA VAL A 323 -22.08 20.47 2.19
C VAL A 323 -21.60 20.71 0.76
N GLN A 324 -21.97 19.86 -0.21
CA GLN A 324 -21.59 20.05 -1.62
C GLN A 324 -22.58 20.88 -2.45
N SER A 325 -23.79 21.08 -1.95
CA SER A 325 -24.82 21.90 -2.59
C SER A 325 -24.82 23.36 -2.12
N ALA A 326 -23.95 23.71 -1.16
CA ALA A 326 -23.70 25.05 -0.63
C ALA A 326 -22.43 25.69 -1.23
#